data_AF-A0A356M3G9-F1
#
_entry.id   AF-A0A356M3G9-F1
#
_cell.length_a   1.000
_cell.length_b   1.000
_cell.length_c   1.000
_cell.angle_alpha   90.00
_cell.angle_beta   90.00
_cell.angle_gamma   90.00
#
_symmetry.space_group_name_H-M   'P 1'
#
loop_
_entity.id
_entity.type
_entity.pdbx_description
1 polymer ?
#
loop_
_entity_poly.entity_id
_entity_poly.type
_entity_poly.pdbx_seq_one_letter_code
_entity_poly.pdbx_strand_id
1 'polypeptide(L)'
;MSRAYYIRDESPGSPLLRRLLIIVLSLALAGGIGTGLYLYRSSLQSARNLQDFQEALQAGEYAAAVGVFRQTQEKALAAGPFDRNQAQYQDVLALMETQIGQRLDAMEEQLRQGQTLSGDDLSFAETMAELTAVRLATYLRGLCADYLCGAVKRPVVEKAFAQLAQLDNLAPAIGGLPDQFDRIEAAQPQFRAAIADLEIAEYWSCYQTLQNLLNDSTMAGFVQEQAQLMADECAAAMYQPLLEQARLLMAGGRYLTAQDALQELAVVFPEDPDLLADLAECRTRVPEQLAPYSGIIEVITVKPLIVRPEKAFDGDSYAGAANDSMLTVGEFNAMLEQLYANQYILIDSSRIYTEDRRLNELQLPPGKKPLVLVLEGLNYYATRRETGNCWNLVLDEGGEVSAEYPDASGNMIVDRGGEAIGILDEFVAAHPDFSLDGAKGTISLTGYECVFGYVTDQDQLDDRNQALQDNGMAAVSLTGDDITANRQQAQEIIDRLKMTGWLFASSTYGFIDARNQTMERIQADTQKWLDQVGKLTGPVGFLNYPNGSFLTGSDERAIWLKEQGFILFGGLGTTAYLYAGEDYIYVDKTPINGFTLRNAASYQLSRLFDAGLVYDRNVRPR
;
A
#
# COMPACT_ATOMS: atom_id res chain seq x y z
N MET A 1 16.46 -75.57 66.11
CA MET A 1 17.52 -74.62 65.73
C MET A 1 17.04 -73.21 65.99
N SER A 2 17.83 -72.47 66.76
CA SER A 2 17.64 -71.08 67.18
C SER A 2 17.75 -70.08 66.01
N ARG A 3 16.88 -69.06 66.02
CA ARG A 3 17.27 -67.63 65.96
C ARG A 3 16.04 -66.77 66.29
N ALA A 4 15.89 -66.43 67.57
CA ALA A 4 15.02 -65.36 68.03
C ALA A 4 15.84 -64.07 68.07
N TYR A 5 15.47 -63.10 67.22
CA TYR A 5 15.98 -61.73 67.33
C TYR A 5 15.21 -61.01 68.44
N TYR A 6 15.92 -60.70 69.52
CA TYR A 6 15.47 -59.77 70.55
C TYR A 6 15.58 -58.36 70.01
N ILE A 7 14.43 -57.69 69.84
CA ILE A 7 14.38 -56.23 69.73
C ILE A 7 14.63 -55.68 71.14
N ARG A 8 15.73 -54.95 71.27
CA ARG A 8 16.15 -54.25 72.48
C ARG A 8 15.22 -53.05 72.67
N ASP A 9 14.44 -53.07 73.74
CA ASP A 9 13.74 -51.90 74.27
C ASP A 9 14.78 -50.84 74.66
N GLU A 10 14.93 -49.80 73.85
CA GLU A 10 15.71 -48.64 74.24
C GLU A 10 14.94 -47.84 75.28
N SER A 11 15.50 -47.87 76.51
CA SER A 11 15.52 -46.83 77.53
C SER A 11 14.45 -45.73 77.39
N PRO A 12 13.53 -45.59 78.37
CA PRO A 12 12.57 -44.49 78.37
C PRO A 12 13.35 -43.17 78.43
N GLY A 13 13.37 -42.44 77.31
CA GLY A 13 13.93 -41.09 77.23
C GLY A 13 13.42 -40.28 78.42
N SER A 14 14.33 -39.50 79.03
CA SER A 14 14.11 -38.88 80.35
C SER A 14 12.67 -38.34 80.48
N PRO A 15 11.99 -38.57 81.61
CA PRO A 15 10.60 -38.12 81.76
C PRO A 15 10.46 -36.61 81.53
N LEU A 16 11.53 -35.84 81.69
CA LEU A 16 11.64 -34.43 81.31
C LEU A 16 11.56 -34.22 79.79
N LEU A 17 12.37 -34.90 78.97
CA LEU A 17 12.34 -34.79 77.51
C LEU A 17 11.01 -35.24 76.91
N ARG A 18 10.42 -36.34 77.41
CA ARG A 18 9.09 -36.80 76.97
C ARG A 18 8.00 -35.79 77.32
N ARG A 19 8.05 -35.20 78.53
CA ARG A 19 7.13 -34.13 78.94
C ARG A 19 7.32 -32.86 78.12
N LEU A 20 8.56 -32.46 77.83
CA LEU A 20 8.87 -31.31 76.98
C LEU A 20 8.39 -31.51 75.55
N LEU A 21 8.58 -32.71 74.98
CA LEU A 21 8.11 -33.05 73.64
C LEU A 21 6.58 -33.08 73.56
N ILE A 22 5.91 -33.64 74.58
CA ILE A 22 4.44 -33.59 74.68
C ILE A 22 3.97 -32.15 74.81
N ILE A 23 4.61 -31.31 75.64
CA ILE A 23 4.27 -29.89 75.77
C ILE A 23 4.45 -29.16 74.43
N VAL A 24 5.55 -29.38 73.72
CA VAL A 24 5.81 -28.77 72.41
C VAL A 24 4.82 -29.25 71.35
N LEU A 25 4.50 -30.54 71.30
CA LEU A 25 3.49 -31.10 70.38
C LEU A 25 2.09 -30.62 70.73
N SER A 26 1.74 -30.50 72.02
CA SER A 26 0.48 -29.93 72.47
C SER A 26 0.39 -28.44 72.15
N LEU A 27 1.47 -27.68 72.29
CA LEU A 27 1.55 -26.27 71.89
C LEU A 27 1.49 -26.11 70.36
N ALA A 28 2.11 -27.00 69.60
CA ALA A 28 2.04 -27.01 68.14
C ALA A 28 0.64 -27.43 67.63
N LEU A 29 -0.01 -28.39 68.28
CA LEU A 29 -1.39 -28.79 67.99
C LEU A 29 -2.38 -27.69 68.38
N ALA A 30 -2.21 -27.07 69.55
CA ALA A 30 -3.00 -25.91 69.97
C ALA A 30 -2.77 -24.71 69.04
N GLY A 31 -1.52 -24.49 68.59
CA GLY A 31 -1.16 -23.52 67.58
C GLY A 31 -1.84 -23.80 66.24
N GLY A 32 -1.78 -25.04 65.75
CA GLY A 32 -2.41 -25.46 64.50
C GLY A 32 -3.94 -25.42 64.52
N ILE A 33 -4.56 -25.82 65.63
CA ILE A 33 -6.01 -25.65 65.85
C ILE A 33 -6.36 -24.17 65.93
N GLY A 34 -5.54 -23.35 66.60
CA GLY A 34 -5.69 -21.91 66.67
C GLY A 34 -5.62 -21.24 65.29
N THR A 35 -4.62 -21.60 64.48
CA THR A 35 -4.47 -21.14 63.09
C THR A 35 -5.62 -21.63 62.22
N GLY A 36 -6.03 -22.91 62.32
CA GLY A 36 -7.16 -23.46 61.56
C GLY A 36 -8.50 -22.79 61.91
N LEU A 37 -8.78 -22.56 63.19
CA LEU A 37 -9.96 -21.81 63.64
C LEU A 37 -9.91 -20.35 63.21
N TYR A 38 -8.72 -19.74 63.19
CA TYR A 38 -8.52 -18.38 62.70
C TYR A 38 -8.77 -18.28 61.18
N LEU A 39 -8.25 -19.20 60.38
CA LEU A 39 -8.49 -19.28 58.94
C LEU A 39 -9.97 -19.56 58.63
N TYR A 40 -10.61 -20.48 59.36
CA TYR A 40 -12.04 -20.77 59.21
C TYR A 40 -12.92 -19.57 59.57
N ARG A 41 -12.61 -18.86 60.66
CA ARG A 41 -13.29 -17.60 61.01
C ARG A 41 -13.07 -16.52 59.97
N SER A 42 -11.87 -16.40 59.42
CA SER A 42 -11.57 -15.43 58.37
C SER A 42 -12.35 -15.71 57.10
N SER A 43 -12.44 -16.97 56.68
CA SER A 43 -13.24 -17.38 55.51
C SER A 43 -14.74 -17.16 55.71
N LEU A 44 -15.26 -17.44 56.91
CA LEU A 44 -16.64 -17.09 57.26
C LEU A 44 -16.87 -15.59 57.25
N GLN A 45 -15.88 -14.80 57.70
CA GLN A 45 -15.98 -13.36 57.75
C GLN A 45 -15.89 -12.74 56.34
N SER A 46 -15.06 -13.25 55.43
CA SER A 46 -15.00 -12.75 54.04
C SER A 46 -16.27 -13.10 53.26
N ALA A 47 -16.80 -14.32 53.43
CA ALA A 47 -18.08 -14.71 52.84
C ALA A 47 -19.25 -13.88 53.39
N ARG A 48 -19.24 -13.58 54.69
CA ARG A 48 -20.22 -12.70 55.32
C ARG A 48 -20.13 -11.27 54.80
N ASN A 49 -18.92 -10.72 54.62
CA ASN A 49 -18.75 -9.40 54.01
C ASN A 49 -19.37 -9.35 52.60
N LEU A 50 -19.20 -10.39 51.77
CA LEU A 50 -19.84 -10.44 50.45
C LEU A 50 -21.38 -10.44 50.56
N GLN A 51 -21.92 -11.23 51.48
CA GLN A 51 -23.37 -11.29 51.71
C GLN A 51 -23.90 -9.94 52.22
N ASP A 52 -23.27 -9.37 53.25
CA ASP A 52 -23.66 -8.08 53.83
C ASP A 52 -23.60 -6.96 52.76
N PHE A 53 -22.62 -7.02 51.85
CA PHE A 53 -22.51 -6.12 50.71
C PHE A 53 -23.66 -6.30 49.70
N GLN A 54 -23.98 -7.55 49.34
CA GLN A 54 -25.09 -7.87 48.42
C GLN A 54 -26.45 -7.46 48.99
N GLU A 55 -26.68 -7.72 50.28
CA GLU A 55 -27.90 -7.32 50.98
C GLU A 55 -28.01 -5.79 51.02
N ALA A 56 -26.92 -5.08 51.34
CA ALA A 56 -26.89 -3.63 51.32
C ALA A 56 -27.14 -3.05 49.91
N LEU A 57 -26.58 -3.65 48.85
CA LEU A 57 -26.85 -3.24 47.47
C LEU A 57 -28.32 -3.46 47.07
N GLN A 58 -28.91 -4.60 47.43
CA GLN A 58 -30.31 -4.90 47.11
C GLN A 58 -31.30 -4.03 47.89
N ALA A 59 -30.93 -3.62 49.10
CA ALA A 59 -31.75 -2.75 49.95
C ALA A 59 -31.62 -1.25 49.60
N GLY A 60 -30.72 -0.87 48.68
CA GLY A 60 -30.41 0.54 48.38
C GLY A 60 -29.59 1.23 49.47
N GLU A 61 -28.96 0.49 50.37
CA GLU A 61 -28.15 0.98 51.48
C GLU A 61 -26.68 1.19 51.05
N TYR A 62 -26.46 2.03 50.04
CA TYR A 62 -25.16 2.18 49.38
C TYR A 62 -24.02 2.65 50.30
N ALA A 63 -24.31 3.48 51.29
CA ALA A 63 -23.31 3.91 52.27
C ALA A 63 -22.82 2.73 53.14
N ALA A 64 -23.71 1.79 53.47
CA ALA A 64 -23.36 0.57 54.18
C ALA A 64 -22.54 -0.36 53.28
N ALA A 65 -22.92 -0.49 52.00
CA ALA A 65 -22.18 -1.28 51.01
C ALA A 65 -20.74 -0.75 50.83
N VAL A 66 -20.53 0.56 50.70
CA VAL A 66 -19.19 1.18 50.66
C VAL A 66 -18.40 0.92 51.94
N GLY A 67 -19.05 0.98 53.11
CA GLY A 67 -18.42 0.64 54.37
C GLY A 67 -17.90 -0.80 54.42
N VAL A 68 -18.70 -1.76 53.96
CA VAL A 68 -18.32 -3.18 53.86
C VAL A 68 -17.20 -3.37 52.82
N PHE A 69 -17.28 -2.66 51.69
CA PHE A 69 -16.23 -2.67 50.67
C PHE A 69 -14.89 -2.19 51.22
N ARG A 70 -14.83 -1.02 51.87
CA ARG A 70 -13.59 -0.49 52.48
C ARG A 70 -13.00 -1.42 53.53
N GLN A 71 -13.84 -2.01 54.38
CA GLN A 71 -13.40 -2.99 55.38
C GLN A 71 -12.80 -4.25 54.74
N THR A 72 -13.37 -4.67 53.62
CA THR A 72 -12.89 -5.83 52.84
C THR A 72 -11.56 -5.48 52.15
N GLN A 73 -11.47 -4.28 51.56
CA GLN A 73 -10.28 -3.75 50.92
C GLN A 73 -9.11 -3.59 51.89
N GLU A 74 -9.34 -3.03 53.08
CA GLU A 74 -8.31 -2.87 54.12
C GLU A 74 -7.70 -4.23 54.51
N LYS A 75 -8.54 -5.26 54.67
CA LYS A 75 -8.09 -6.63 54.96
C LYS A 75 -7.42 -7.32 53.77
N ALA A 76 -7.79 -6.96 52.54
CA ALA A 76 -7.15 -7.43 51.31
C ALA A 76 -5.76 -6.78 51.08
N LEU A 77 -5.46 -5.66 51.75
CA LEU A 77 -4.21 -4.90 51.61
C LEU A 77 -3.29 -4.98 52.85
N ALA A 78 -3.78 -5.49 53.99
CA ALA A 78 -2.98 -5.65 55.19
C ALA A 78 -1.79 -6.60 54.94
N ALA A 79 -0.57 -6.16 55.27
CA ALA A 79 0.66 -6.94 55.15
C ALA A 79 1.22 -7.31 56.54
N GLY A 80 1.39 -8.60 56.79
CA GLY A 80 1.80 -9.21 58.06
C GLY A 80 2.32 -10.65 57.92
N PRO A 81 3.05 -11.19 58.93
CA PRO A 81 3.86 -12.40 58.78
C PRO A 81 3.10 -13.73 58.62
N PHE A 82 1.75 -13.71 58.61
CA PHE A 82 0.88 -14.89 58.56
C PHE A 82 -0.27 -14.76 57.53
N ASP A 83 -0.09 -13.96 56.48
CA ASP A 83 -1.13 -13.55 55.52
C ASP A 83 -1.54 -14.59 54.47
N ARG A 84 -2.07 -15.74 54.89
CA ARG A 84 -2.77 -16.66 53.97
C ARG A 84 -4.25 -16.30 53.72
N ASN A 85 -4.77 -15.26 54.39
CA ASN A 85 -6.17 -14.80 54.25
C ASN A 85 -6.36 -13.66 53.25
N GLN A 86 -5.27 -13.01 52.83
CA GLN A 86 -5.30 -11.88 51.90
C GLN A 86 -5.97 -12.28 50.57
N ALA A 87 -5.62 -13.46 50.03
CA ALA A 87 -6.19 -14.01 48.81
C ALA A 87 -7.72 -14.15 48.87
N GLN A 88 -8.27 -14.58 50.02
CA GLN A 88 -9.73 -14.74 50.16
C GLN A 88 -10.47 -13.40 50.19
N TYR A 89 -9.88 -12.38 50.81
CA TYR A 89 -10.46 -11.02 50.78
C TYR A 89 -10.28 -10.38 49.40
N GLN A 90 -9.21 -10.68 48.66
CA GLN A 90 -9.01 -10.27 47.27
C GLN A 90 -10.06 -10.91 46.34
N ASP A 91 -10.32 -12.22 46.46
CA ASP A 91 -11.35 -12.91 45.68
C ASP A 91 -12.74 -12.31 45.93
N VAL A 92 -13.06 -12.03 47.20
CA VAL A 92 -14.33 -11.39 47.59
C VAL A 92 -14.40 -9.95 47.06
N LEU A 93 -13.31 -9.19 47.13
CA LEU A 93 -13.24 -7.83 46.59
C LEU A 93 -13.51 -7.84 45.07
N ALA A 94 -12.90 -8.77 44.33
CA ALA A 94 -13.12 -8.93 42.89
C ALA A 94 -14.59 -9.27 42.56
N LEU A 95 -15.26 -10.06 43.40
CA LEU A 95 -16.70 -10.33 43.26
C LEU A 95 -17.55 -9.09 43.52
N MET A 96 -17.22 -8.29 44.54
CA MET A 96 -17.90 -7.01 44.79
C MET A 96 -17.71 -6.03 43.63
N GLU A 97 -16.48 -5.90 43.12
CA GLU A 97 -16.16 -5.09 41.93
C GLU A 97 -16.91 -5.57 40.69
N THR A 98 -17.04 -6.90 40.51
CA THR A 98 -17.82 -7.48 39.41
C THR A 98 -19.30 -7.08 39.50
N GLN A 99 -19.89 -7.09 40.70
CA GLN A 99 -21.30 -6.71 40.88
C GLN A 99 -21.53 -5.21 40.65
N ILE A 100 -20.62 -4.37 41.12
CA ILE A 100 -20.62 -2.94 40.81
C ILE A 100 -20.51 -2.75 39.30
N GLY A 101 -19.60 -3.48 38.66
CA GLY A 101 -19.36 -3.43 37.22
C GLY A 101 -20.59 -3.79 36.40
N GLN A 102 -21.27 -4.89 36.71
CA GLN A 102 -22.51 -5.32 36.04
C GLN A 102 -23.62 -4.27 36.13
N ARG A 103 -23.72 -3.60 37.28
CA ARG A 103 -24.69 -2.52 37.45
C ARG A 103 -24.33 -1.29 36.63
N LEU A 104 -23.05 -0.92 36.61
CA LEU A 104 -22.55 0.17 35.76
C LEU A 104 -22.74 -0.15 34.27
N ASP A 105 -22.51 -1.38 33.81
CA ASP A 105 -22.79 -1.81 32.43
C ASP A 105 -24.26 -1.55 32.05
N ALA A 106 -25.19 -1.92 32.93
CA ALA A 106 -26.62 -1.72 32.71
C ALA A 106 -26.99 -0.22 32.65
N MET A 107 -26.37 0.60 33.50
CA MET A 107 -26.55 2.05 33.49
C MET A 107 -25.99 2.68 32.20
N GLU A 108 -24.78 2.29 31.79
CA GLU A 108 -24.13 2.75 30.57
C GLU A 108 -24.99 2.42 29.33
N GLU A 109 -25.54 1.21 29.24
CA GLU A 109 -26.43 0.80 28.15
C GLU A 109 -27.73 1.61 28.13
N GLN A 110 -28.35 1.84 29.30
CA GLN A 110 -29.54 2.69 29.40
C GLN A 110 -29.25 4.12 28.90
N LEU A 111 -28.13 4.70 29.31
CA LEU A 111 -27.71 6.03 28.89
C LEU A 111 -27.47 6.09 27.37
N ARG A 112 -26.80 5.08 26.80
CA ARG A 112 -26.53 4.98 25.35
C ARG A 112 -27.82 4.88 24.54
N GLN A 113 -28.85 4.23 25.07
CA GLN A 113 -30.18 4.15 24.45
C GLN A 113 -31.02 5.43 24.66
N GLY A 114 -30.48 6.45 25.33
CA GLY A 114 -31.21 7.68 25.66
C GLY A 114 -32.32 7.46 26.70
N GLN A 115 -32.22 6.41 27.52
CA GLN A 115 -33.16 6.15 28.60
C GLN A 115 -32.84 7.02 29.84
N THR A 116 -33.78 7.05 30.77
CA THR A 116 -33.63 7.77 32.04
C THR A 116 -33.24 6.76 33.12
N LEU A 117 -32.13 7.01 33.82
CA LEU A 117 -31.70 6.25 34.98
C LEU A 117 -32.75 6.33 36.09
N SER A 118 -32.90 5.26 36.86
CA SER A 118 -33.80 5.28 38.01
C SER A 118 -33.23 6.13 39.14
N GLY A 119 -34.08 6.59 40.06
CA GLY A 119 -33.59 7.30 41.26
C GLY A 119 -32.66 6.44 42.13
N ASP A 120 -32.83 5.12 42.08
CA ASP A 120 -31.96 4.16 42.74
C ASP A 120 -30.56 4.10 42.09
N ASP A 121 -30.49 4.17 40.75
CA ASP A 121 -29.22 4.20 40.01
C ASP A 121 -28.43 5.49 40.25
N LEU A 122 -29.11 6.64 40.34
CA LEU A 122 -28.47 7.91 40.69
C LEU A 122 -27.92 7.89 42.12
N SER A 123 -28.71 7.37 43.08
CA SER A 123 -28.29 7.18 44.47
C SER A 123 -27.07 6.24 44.58
N PHE A 124 -27.07 5.15 43.79
CA PHE A 124 -25.95 4.24 43.68
C PHE A 124 -24.69 4.96 43.17
N ALA A 125 -24.80 5.68 42.05
CA ALA A 125 -23.68 6.39 41.43
C ALA A 125 -23.09 7.50 42.34
N GLU A 126 -23.94 8.23 43.06
CA GLU A 126 -23.53 9.30 43.97
C GLU A 126 -22.90 8.76 45.26
N THR A 127 -23.58 7.82 45.92
CA THR A 127 -23.17 7.32 47.24
C THR A 127 -21.95 6.41 47.14
N MET A 128 -21.78 5.70 46.02
CA MET A 128 -20.63 4.82 45.76
C MET A 128 -19.52 5.49 44.93
N ALA A 129 -19.41 6.82 44.99
CA ALA A 129 -18.48 7.63 44.20
C ALA A 129 -17.04 7.08 44.07
N GLU A 130 -16.49 6.52 45.16
CA GLU A 130 -15.14 5.94 45.19
C GLU A 130 -14.94 4.78 44.22
N LEU A 131 -16.03 4.14 43.79
CA LEU A 131 -16.04 2.94 42.94
C LEU A 131 -16.70 3.19 41.58
N THR A 132 -17.48 4.27 41.45
CA THR A 132 -18.29 4.57 40.25
C THR A 132 -17.78 5.78 39.47
N ALA A 133 -17.20 6.79 40.14
CA ALA A 133 -17.01 8.12 39.54
C ALA A 133 -16.06 8.11 38.33
N VAL A 134 -14.90 7.45 38.45
CA VAL A 134 -13.91 7.37 37.36
C VAL A 134 -14.49 6.68 36.14
N ARG A 135 -15.19 5.55 36.33
CA ARG A 135 -15.78 4.77 35.25
C ARG A 135 -16.87 5.54 34.52
N LEU A 136 -17.78 6.18 35.26
CA LEU A 136 -18.85 7.00 34.67
C LEU A 136 -18.30 8.24 33.94
N ALA A 137 -17.25 8.88 34.47
CA ALA A 137 -16.57 9.98 33.78
C ALA A 137 -15.90 9.53 32.48
N THR A 138 -15.21 8.39 32.50
CA THR A 138 -14.62 7.77 31.30
C THR A 138 -15.70 7.40 30.28
N TYR A 139 -16.81 6.82 30.72
CA TYR A 139 -17.96 6.51 29.86
C TYR A 139 -18.51 7.77 29.19
N LEU A 140 -18.72 8.86 29.93
CA LEU A 140 -19.25 10.11 29.37
C LEU A 140 -18.29 10.75 28.35
N ARG A 141 -16.98 10.69 28.60
CA ARG A 141 -15.97 11.08 27.61
C ARG A 141 -16.02 10.19 26.36
N GLY A 142 -16.16 8.87 26.53
CA GLY A 142 -16.36 7.94 25.42
C GLY A 142 -17.64 8.23 24.62
N LEU A 143 -18.72 8.62 25.30
CA LEU A 143 -19.97 9.03 24.65
C LEU A 143 -19.80 10.31 23.83
N CYS A 144 -18.95 11.25 24.28
CA CYS A 144 -18.57 12.42 23.48
C CYS A 144 -17.71 12.04 22.26
N ALA A 145 -16.82 11.06 22.38
CA ALA A 145 -16.06 10.54 21.24
C ALA A 145 -16.99 9.87 20.21
N ASP A 146 -17.93 9.05 20.68
CA ASP A 146 -18.96 8.45 19.82
C ASP A 146 -19.83 9.51 19.14
N TYR A 147 -20.12 10.62 19.83
CA TYR A 147 -20.81 11.77 19.25
C TYR A 147 -19.97 12.49 18.21
N LEU A 148 -18.67 12.68 18.44
CA LEU A 148 -17.72 13.25 17.47
C LEU A 148 -17.63 12.40 16.20
N CYS A 149 -17.69 11.08 16.33
CA CYS A 149 -17.73 10.16 15.20
C CYS A 149 -19.12 10.06 14.54
N GLY A 150 -20.15 10.69 15.12
CA GLY A 150 -21.54 10.62 14.64
C GLY A 150 -22.26 9.30 14.93
N ALA A 151 -21.70 8.43 15.77
CA ALA A 151 -22.31 7.16 16.18
C ALA A 151 -23.46 7.35 17.17
N VAL A 152 -23.44 8.44 17.94
CA VAL A 152 -24.49 8.82 18.90
C VAL A 152 -25.08 10.17 18.51
N LYS A 153 -26.38 10.40 18.78
CA LYS A 153 -27.06 11.66 18.47
C LYS A 153 -26.98 12.63 19.66
N ARG A 154 -26.91 13.94 19.37
CA ARG A 154 -26.89 15.03 20.36
C ARG A 154 -27.88 14.87 21.52
N PRO A 155 -29.18 14.55 21.31
CA PRO A 155 -30.12 14.43 22.43
C PRO A 155 -29.77 13.31 23.42
N VAL A 156 -29.10 12.25 22.95
CA VAL A 156 -28.65 11.14 23.82
C VAL A 156 -27.52 11.62 24.73
N VAL A 157 -26.53 12.32 24.17
CA VAL A 157 -25.39 12.89 24.91
C VAL A 157 -25.88 13.92 25.92
N GLU A 158 -26.69 14.89 25.49
CA GLU A 158 -27.25 15.92 26.36
C GLU A 158 -28.05 15.30 27.51
N LYS A 159 -28.88 14.30 27.22
CA LYS A 159 -29.67 13.61 28.24
C LYS A 159 -28.80 12.81 29.21
N ALA A 160 -27.72 12.18 28.75
CA ALA A 160 -26.80 11.46 29.63
C ALA A 160 -26.07 12.42 30.59
N PHE A 161 -25.53 13.52 30.05
CA PHE A 161 -24.88 14.56 30.84
C PHE A 161 -25.85 15.25 31.80
N ALA A 162 -27.07 15.56 31.39
CA ALA A 162 -28.06 16.20 32.26
C ALA A 162 -28.43 15.35 33.49
N GLN A 163 -28.34 14.02 33.38
CA GLN A 163 -28.61 13.10 34.49
C GLN A 163 -27.40 12.94 35.43
N LEU A 164 -26.19 12.82 34.87
CA LEU A 164 -24.98 12.52 35.64
C LEU A 164 -24.21 13.76 36.11
N ALA A 165 -24.32 14.90 35.43
CA ALA A 165 -23.66 16.15 35.83
C ALA A 165 -24.27 16.79 37.08
N GLN A 166 -25.44 16.32 37.52
CA GLN A 166 -26.05 16.72 38.79
C GLN A 166 -25.37 16.05 40.00
N LEU A 167 -24.55 15.02 39.78
CA LEU A 167 -23.86 14.31 40.85
C LEU A 167 -22.57 15.06 41.21
N ASP A 168 -22.45 15.48 42.47
CA ASP A 168 -21.33 16.29 42.98
C ASP A 168 -19.95 15.63 42.73
N ASN A 169 -19.90 14.31 42.74
CA ASN A 169 -18.70 13.51 42.50
C ASN A 169 -18.26 13.44 41.03
N LEU A 170 -19.14 13.76 40.07
CA LEU A 170 -18.84 13.70 38.63
C LEU A 170 -18.59 15.08 38.04
N ALA A 171 -19.26 16.13 38.54
CA ALA A 171 -19.18 17.48 37.99
C ALA A 171 -17.75 18.00 37.72
N PRO A 172 -16.74 17.77 38.59
CA PRO A 172 -15.37 18.22 38.33
C PRO A 172 -14.69 17.52 37.14
N ALA A 173 -15.06 16.27 36.84
CA ALA A 173 -14.42 15.47 35.80
C ALA A 173 -15.03 15.72 34.40
N ILE A 174 -16.27 16.20 34.33
CA ILE A 174 -17.04 16.32 33.07
C ILE A 174 -17.57 17.74 32.79
N GLY A 175 -17.46 18.67 33.75
CA GLY A 175 -18.20 19.94 33.74
C GLY A 175 -17.95 20.86 32.54
N GLY A 176 -16.79 20.76 31.89
CA GLY A 176 -16.46 21.59 30.71
C GLY A 176 -16.83 20.97 29.36
N LEU A 177 -17.32 19.73 29.30
CA LEU A 177 -17.64 19.04 28.04
C LEU A 177 -18.96 19.47 27.41
N PRO A 178 -20.07 19.70 28.16
CA PRO A 178 -21.33 20.17 27.58
C PRO A 178 -21.18 21.47 26.78
N ASP A 179 -20.34 22.40 27.23
CA ASP A 179 -20.04 23.67 26.55
C ASP A 179 -19.27 23.51 25.22
N GLN A 180 -18.90 22.27 24.87
CA GLN A 180 -18.17 21.92 23.66
C GLN A 180 -19.02 21.12 22.67
N PHE A 181 -20.29 20.80 22.97
CA PHE A 181 -21.11 19.97 22.09
C PHE A 181 -21.34 20.57 20.70
N ASP A 182 -21.50 21.90 20.60
CA ASP A 182 -21.60 22.57 19.29
C ASP A 182 -20.31 22.45 18.48
N ARG A 183 -19.15 22.52 19.16
CA ARG A 183 -17.83 22.34 18.54
C ARG A 183 -17.62 20.89 18.11
N ILE A 184 -17.99 19.92 18.95
CA ILE A 184 -17.95 18.51 18.62
C ILE A 184 -18.83 18.21 17.40
N GLU A 185 -20.04 18.78 17.34
CA GLU A 185 -20.95 18.66 16.20
C GLU A 185 -20.34 19.23 14.91
N ALA A 186 -19.73 20.41 15.00
CA ALA A 186 -19.08 21.07 13.87
C ALA A 186 -17.88 20.29 13.30
N ALA A 187 -17.20 19.49 14.12
CA ALA A 187 -16.03 18.71 13.73
C ALA A 187 -16.36 17.29 13.18
N GLN A 188 -17.61 16.83 13.30
CA GLN A 188 -18.02 15.49 12.86
C GLN A 188 -17.73 15.20 11.37
N PRO A 189 -17.92 16.14 10.41
CA PRO A 189 -17.60 15.88 9.01
C PRO A 189 -16.13 15.54 8.80
N GLN A 190 -15.22 16.32 9.41
CA GLN A 190 -13.77 16.14 9.28
C GLN A 190 -13.31 14.85 9.97
N PHE A 191 -13.82 14.54 11.17
CA PHE A 191 -13.47 13.30 11.87
C PHE A 191 -13.91 12.05 11.10
N ARG A 192 -15.12 12.05 10.55
CA ARG A 192 -15.59 10.92 9.74
C ARG A 192 -14.81 10.76 8.44
N ALA A 193 -14.42 11.86 7.81
CA ALA A 193 -13.55 11.83 6.64
C ALA A 193 -12.17 11.23 7.00
N ALA A 194 -11.55 11.69 8.09
CA ALA A 194 -10.28 11.13 8.55
C ALA A 194 -10.37 9.63 8.88
N ILE A 195 -11.48 9.17 9.48
CA ILE A 195 -11.67 7.74 9.79
C ILE A 195 -11.78 6.94 8.51
N ALA A 196 -12.60 7.41 7.56
CA ALA A 196 -12.76 6.77 6.26
C ALA A 196 -11.43 6.68 5.50
N ASP A 197 -10.65 7.77 5.48
CA ASP A 197 -9.33 7.80 4.85
C ASP A 197 -8.37 6.78 5.49
N LEU A 198 -8.34 6.69 6.82
CA LEU A 198 -7.51 5.72 7.53
C LEU A 198 -7.92 4.25 7.22
N GLU A 199 -9.22 3.98 7.11
CA GLU A 199 -9.76 2.64 6.78
C GLU A 199 -9.32 2.17 5.38
N ILE A 200 -9.13 3.09 4.44
CA ILE A 200 -8.68 2.80 3.07
C ILE A 200 -7.18 3.07 2.84
N ALA A 201 -6.42 3.31 3.91
CA ALA A 201 -4.98 3.61 3.89
C ALA A 201 -4.59 4.91 3.15
N GLU A 202 -5.49 5.88 3.04
CA GLU A 202 -5.21 7.24 2.57
C GLU A 202 -4.58 8.09 3.69
N TYR A 203 -3.39 7.66 4.13
CA TYR A 203 -2.73 8.17 5.34
C TYR A 203 -2.48 9.68 5.31
N TRP A 204 -2.01 10.23 4.19
CA TRP A 204 -1.71 11.65 4.08
C TRP A 204 -2.97 12.52 4.17
N SER A 205 -4.06 12.12 3.51
CA SER A 205 -5.35 12.81 3.59
C SER A 205 -5.90 12.81 5.02
N CYS A 206 -5.84 11.64 5.69
CA CYS A 206 -6.21 11.50 7.09
C CYS A 206 -5.37 12.43 7.99
N TYR A 207 -4.04 12.35 7.87
CA TYR A 207 -3.13 13.12 8.70
C TYR A 207 -3.29 14.63 8.49
N GLN A 208 -3.40 15.10 7.25
CA GLN A 208 -3.62 16.51 6.94
C GLN A 208 -4.94 17.02 7.52
N THR A 209 -6.02 16.22 7.41
CA THR A 209 -7.31 16.56 8.01
C THR A 209 -7.20 16.74 9.53
N LEU A 210 -6.46 15.87 10.21
CA LEU A 210 -6.23 15.93 11.65
C LEU A 210 -5.32 17.11 12.04
N GLN A 211 -4.26 17.38 11.28
CA GLN A 211 -3.41 18.56 11.49
C GLN A 211 -4.19 19.86 11.31
N ASN A 212 -5.14 19.93 10.37
CA ASN A 212 -6.01 21.09 10.22
C ASN A 212 -6.88 21.32 11.47
N LEU A 213 -7.43 20.26 12.06
CA LEU A 213 -8.19 20.35 13.31
C LEU A 213 -7.31 20.77 14.50
N LEU A 214 -6.08 20.25 14.59
CA LEU A 214 -5.11 20.61 15.62
C LEU A 214 -4.67 22.07 15.54
N ASN A 215 -4.57 22.61 14.32
CA ASN A 215 -4.18 24.00 14.10
C ASN A 215 -5.36 25.00 14.17
N ASP A 216 -6.61 24.53 14.14
CA ASP A 216 -7.79 25.38 14.27
C ASP A 216 -8.08 25.72 15.74
N SER A 217 -7.74 26.95 16.14
CA SER A 217 -8.03 27.46 17.49
C SER A 217 -9.51 27.42 17.90
N THR A 218 -10.44 27.37 16.94
CA THR A 218 -11.88 27.25 17.23
C THR A 218 -12.28 25.83 17.66
N MET A 219 -11.44 24.84 17.37
CA MET A 219 -11.62 23.44 17.74
C MET A 219 -10.95 23.07 19.08
N ALA A 220 -10.46 24.05 19.84
CA ALA A 220 -9.76 23.81 21.10
C ALA A 220 -10.57 23.03 22.14
N GLY A 221 -9.87 22.19 22.92
CA GLY A 221 -10.44 21.34 23.96
C GLY A 221 -10.58 19.89 23.49
N PHE A 222 -11.74 19.29 23.71
CA PHE A 222 -12.00 17.87 23.48
C PHE A 222 -11.75 17.44 22.02
N VAL A 223 -12.14 18.26 21.05
CA VAL A 223 -11.93 17.94 19.62
C VAL A 223 -10.44 17.84 19.29
N GLN A 224 -9.61 18.79 19.74
CA GLN A 224 -8.16 18.72 19.57
C GLN A 224 -7.53 17.55 20.33
N GLU A 225 -7.99 17.25 21.56
CA GLU A 225 -7.53 16.06 22.30
C GLU A 225 -7.79 14.78 21.51
N GLN A 226 -8.98 14.61 20.95
CA GLN A 226 -9.30 13.46 20.11
C GLN A 226 -8.53 13.47 18.78
N ALA A 227 -8.30 14.65 18.20
CA ALA A 227 -7.60 14.77 16.92
C ALA A 227 -6.14 14.38 17.08
N GLN A 228 -5.53 14.70 18.22
CA GLN A 228 -4.16 14.31 18.55
C GLN A 228 -4.05 12.79 18.69
N LEU A 229 -4.96 12.15 19.44
CA LEU A 229 -4.96 10.69 19.60
C LEU A 229 -5.05 9.98 18.24
N MET A 230 -5.97 10.44 17.39
CA MET A 230 -6.15 9.86 16.07
C MET A 230 -4.96 10.18 15.13
N ALA A 231 -4.32 11.34 15.28
CA ALA A 231 -3.12 11.69 14.52
C ALA A 231 -1.95 10.78 14.89
N ASP A 232 -1.80 10.44 16.18
CA ASP A 232 -0.78 9.50 16.66
C ASP A 232 -1.05 8.09 16.13
N GLU A 233 -2.32 7.64 16.10
CA GLU A 233 -2.72 6.37 15.49
C GLU A 233 -2.45 6.33 13.98
N CYS A 234 -2.81 7.40 13.27
CA CYS A 234 -2.55 7.55 11.83
C CYS A 234 -1.04 7.54 11.54
N ALA A 235 -0.24 8.26 12.32
CA ALA A 235 1.21 8.26 12.22
C ALA A 235 1.79 6.84 12.43
N ALA A 236 1.35 6.14 13.47
CA ALA A 236 1.79 4.77 13.71
C ALA A 236 1.42 3.81 12.56
N ALA A 237 0.22 3.98 11.98
CA ALA A 237 -0.27 3.15 10.87
C ALA A 237 0.44 3.43 9.54
N MET A 238 0.82 4.68 9.26
CA MET A 238 1.42 5.05 7.97
C MET A 238 2.90 4.70 7.83
N TYR A 239 3.63 4.61 8.95
CA TYR A 239 5.10 4.56 8.94
C TYR A 239 5.65 3.38 8.13
N GLN A 240 5.30 2.14 8.49
CA GLN A 240 5.84 0.96 7.81
C GLN A 240 5.43 0.87 6.33
N PRO A 241 4.14 1.02 5.96
CA PRO A 241 3.74 0.92 4.55
C PRO A 241 4.41 1.97 3.64
N LEU A 242 4.49 3.22 4.10
CA LEU A 242 5.09 4.31 3.30
C LEU A 242 6.62 4.17 3.20
N LEU A 243 7.29 3.71 4.27
CA LEU A 243 8.71 3.41 4.24
C LEU A 243 9.03 2.25 3.29
N GLU A 244 8.26 1.17 3.32
CA GLU A 244 8.40 0.05 2.39
C GLU A 244 8.17 0.49 0.94
N GLN A 245 7.15 1.32 0.69
CA GLN A 245 6.90 1.88 -0.64
C GLN A 245 8.09 2.71 -1.14
N ALA A 246 8.68 3.56 -0.29
CA ALA A 246 9.87 4.32 -0.64
C ALA A 246 11.08 3.41 -0.94
N ARG A 247 11.27 2.34 -0.17
CA ARG A 247 12.33 1.35 -0.41
C ARG A 247 12.13 0.56 -1.70
N LEU A 248 10.89 0.25 -2.07
CA LEU A 248 10.57 -0.34 -3.37
C LEU A 248 10.92 0.60 -4.53
N LEU A 249 10.63 1.89 -4.38
CA LEU A 249 11.06 2.92 -5.34
C LEU A 249 12.59 2.94 -5.47
N MET A 250 13.33 2.93 -4.35
CA MET A 250 14.80 2.87 -4.34
C MET A 250 15.32 1.61 -5.03
N ALA A 251 14.75 0.44 -4.74
CA ALA A 251 15.11 -0.83 -5.38
C ALA A 251 14.89 -0.81 -6.90
N GLY A 252 13.88 -0.04 -7.35
CA GLY A 252 13.62 0.25 -8.76
C GLY A 252 14.48 1.34 -9.40
N GLY A 253 15.40 1.95 -8.65
CA GLY A 253 16.21 3.08 -9.11
C GLY A 253 15.49 4.44 -9.13
N ARG A 254 14.28 4.54 -8.57
CA ARG A 254 13.43 5.74 -8.50
C ARG A 254 13.83 6.66 -7.34
N TYR A 255 15.12 6.97 -7.24
CA TYR A 255 15.69 7.66 -6.07
C TYR A 255 15.20 9.10 -5.86
N LEU A 256 14.79 9.82 -6.91
CA LEU A 256 14.24 11.17 -6.78
C LEU A 256 12.82 11.09 -6.20
N THR A 257 11.98 10.22 -6.74
CA THR A 257 10.62 10.01 -6.22
C THR A 257 10.64 9.43 -4.81
N ALA A 258 11.55 8.50 -4.52
CA ALA A 258 11.74 7.96 -3.18
C ALA A 258 12.21 9.04 -2.19
N GLN A 259 13.13 9.92 -2.62
CA GLN A 259 13.57 11.04 -1.79
C GLN A 259 12.42 11.96 -1.40
N ASP A 260 11.55 12.32 -2.34
CA ASP A 260 10.39 13.17 -2.06
C ASP A 260 9.46 12.50 -1.03
N ALA A 261 9.10 11.22 -1.24
CA ALA A 261 8.27 10.46 -0.32
C ALA A 261 8.89 10.32 1.09
N LEU A 262 10.19 10.08 1.17
CA LEU A 262 10.92 9.99 2.45
C LEU A 262 11.02 11.35 3.15
N GLN A 263 11.14 12.44 2.39
CA GLN A 263 11.17 13.80 2.96
C GLN A 263 9.82 14.16 3.58
N GLU A 264 8.71 13.82 2.92
CA GLU A 264 7.37 13.98 3.47
C GLU A 264 7.22 13.17 4.76
N LEU A 265 7.63 11.91 4.76
CA LEU A 265 7.57 11.05 5.94
C LEU A 265 8.46 11.57 7.09
N ALA A 266 9.62 12.14 6.77
CA ALA A 266 10.52 12.77 7.75
C ALA A 266 9.94 14.06 8.38
N VAL A 267 8.91 14.69 7.80
CA VAL A 267 8.19 15.79 8.48
C VAL A 267 7.46 15.25 9.72
N VAL A 268 6.94 14.03 9.63
CA VAL A 268 6.23 13.35 10.73
C VAL A 268 7.22 12.67 11.69
N PHE A 269 8.31 12.11 11.15
CA PHE A 269 9.31 11.33 11.89
C PHE A 269 10.75 11.88 11.72
N PRO A 270 11.05 13.10 12.22
CA PRO A 270 12.27 13.84 11.86
C PRO A 270 13.58 13.24 12.38
N GLU A 271 13.55 12.44 13.44
CA GLU A 271 14.74 11.85 14.07
C GLU A 271 14.88 10.34 13.84
N ASP A 272 14.09 9.78 12.92
CA ASP A 272 14.08 8.35 12.66
C ASP A 272 15.36 7.89 11.94
N PRO A 273 16.13 6.94 12.51
CA PRO A 273 17.44 6.56 11.96
C PRO A 273 17.35 5.84 10.61
N ASP A 274 16.29 5.07 10.38
CA ASP A 274 16.10 4.32 9.14
C ASP A 274 15.74 5.28 7.99
N LEU A 275 14.81 6.22 8.22
CA LEU A 275 14.48 7.26 7.25
C LEU A 275 15.69 8.13 6.90
N LEU A 276 16.48 8.52 7.92
CA LEU A 276 17.67 9.33 7.69
C LEU A 276 18.74 8.59 6.90
N ALA A 277 18.88 7.27 7.10
CA ALA A 277 19.78 6.43 6.32
C ALA A 277 19.33 6.31 4.85
N ASP A 278 18.05 6.04 4.62
CA ASP A 278 17.49 5.92 3.26
C ASP A 278 17.55 7.26 2.51
N LEU A 279 17.26 8.38 3.18
CA LEU A 279 17.46 9.73 2.62
C LEU A 279 18.91 10.01 2.25
N ALA A 280 19.86 9.54 3.07
CA ALA A 280 21.28 9.68 2.79
C ALA A 280 21.69 8.85 1.56
N GLU A 281 21.16 7.64 1.40
CA GLU A 281 21.36 6.83 0.18
C GLU A 281 20.82 7.56 -1.05
N CYS A 282 19.57 8.04 -1.02
CA CYS A 282 18.97 8.76 -2.13
C CYS A 282 19.83 9.97 -2.55
N ARG A 283 20.36 10.74 -1.60
CA ARG A 283 21.25 11.90 -1.88
C ARG A 283 22.50 11.53 -2.69
N THR A 284 22.97 10.28 -2.64
CA THR A 284 24.13 9.83 -3.43
C THR A 284 23.78 9.46 -4.88
N ARG A 285 22.48 9.32 -5.18
CA ARG A 285 21.96 8.82 -6.47
C ARG A 285 21.13 9.85 -7.22
N VAL A 286 20.56 10.84 -6.54
CA VAL A 286 19.85 11.95 -7.20
C VAL A 286 20.83 12.98 -7.78
N PRO A 287 20.45 13.69 -8.86
CA PRO A 287 21.26 14.79 -9.37
C PRO A 287 21.47 15.90 -8.32
N GLU A 288 22.69 16.42 -8.21
CA GLU A 288 23.02 17.52 -7.27
C GLU A 288 22.23 18.81 -7.54
N GLN A 289 21.90 19.04 -8.81
CA GLN A 289 21.13 20.21 -9.25
C GLN A 289 20.13 19.79 -10.32
N LEU A 290 18.91 20.31 -10.18
CA LEU A 290 17.90 20.33 -11.21
C LEU A 290 17.58 21.79 -11.56
N ALA A 291 17.30 22.05 -12.83
CA ALA A 291 16.90 23.36 -13.32
C ALA A 291 15.69 23.25 -14.26
N PRO A 292 14.83 24.28 -14.32
CA PRO A 292 13.71 24.31 -15.26
C PRO A 292 14.20 24.16 -16.70
N TYR A 293 13.59 23.22 -17.43
CA TYR A 293 13.85 22.97 -18.84
C TYR A 293 12.73 23.55 -19.70
N SER A 294 13.10 24.41 -20.65
CA SER A 294 12.17 25.09 -21.57
C SER A 294 12.39 24.72 -23.04
N GLY A 295 13.24 23.73 -23.31
CA GLY A 295 13.54 23.26 -24.66
C GLY A 295 12.53 22.24 -25.18
N ILE A 296 12.91 21.58 -26.27
CA ILE A 296 12.11 20.55 -26.93
C ILE A 296 12.20 19.22 -26.18
N ILE A 297 11.10 18.48 -26.08
CA ILE A 297 11.08 17.09 -25.59
C ILE A 297 11.07 16.17 -26.81
N GLU A 298 12.13 15.38 -26.98
CA GLU A 298 12.18 14.40 -28.06
C GLU A 298 11.37 13.16 -27.66
N VAL A 299 10.56 12.66 -28.59
CA VAL A 299 9.87 11.38 -28.44
C VAL A 299 10.25 10.50 -29.63
N ILE A 300 10.87 9.36 -29.36
CA ILE A 300 11.27 8.39 -30.38
C ILE A 300 10.49 7.10 -30.21
N THR A 301 10.34 6.34 -31.30
CA THR A 301 9.65 5.05 -31.25
C THR A 301 10.40 3.98 -32.02
N VAL A 302 10.48 2.79 -31.42
CA VAL A 302 11.21 1.62 -31.92
C VAL A 302 10.27 0.41 -31.83
N LYS A 303 10.26 -0.43 -32.87
CA LYS A 303 9.53 -1.70 -32.91
C LYS A 303 10.39 -2.83 -32.33
N PRO A 304 9.84 -4.01 -32.02
CA PRO A 304 10.62 -5.17 -31.54
C PRO A 304 11.89 -5.37 -32.36
N LEU A 305 13.01 -5.64 -31.68
CA LEU A 305 14.32 -5.70 -32.32
C LEU A 305 14.52 -7.00 -33.10
N ILE A 306 15.29 -6.90 -34.19
CA ILE A 306 15.81 -8.06 -34.92
C ILE A 306 17.03 -8.58 -34.16
N VAL A 307 16.85 -9.73 -33.48
CA VAL A 307 17.91 -10.44 -32.76
C VAL A 307 18.65 -11.43 -33.67
N ARG A 308 17.99 -11.91 -34.72
CA ARG A 308 18.55 -12.85 -35.72
C ARG A 308 18.50 -12.26 -37.14
N PRO A 309 19.43 -11.38 -37.51
CA PRO A 309 19.45 -10.75 -38.82
C PRO A 309 19.55 -11.72 -40.00
N GLU A 310 20.23 -12.85 -39.81
CA GLU A 310 20.36 -13.89 -40.83
C GLU A 310 19.02 -14.56 -41.16
N LYS A 311 18.06 -14.53 -40.22
CA LYS A 311 16.68 -14.94 -40.48
C LYS A 311 15.87 -13.78 -41.07
N ALA A 312 16.01 -12.58 -40.51
CA ALA A 312 15.25 -11.42 -40.97
C ALA A 312 15.56 -10.98 -42.41
N PHE A 313 16.75 -11.30 -42.94
CA PHE A 313 17.23 -10.86 -44.25
C PHE A 313 17.53 -12.04 -45.19
N ASP A 314 16.81 -13.16 -45.04
CA ASP A 314 17.00 -14.38 -45.83
C ASP A 314 16.39 -14.32 -47.25
N GLY A 315 15.67 -13.24 -47.56
CA GLY A 315 15.04 -12.99 -48.86
C GLY A 315 13.62 -13.55 -49.00
N ASP A 316 13.00 -13.94 -47.88
CA ASP A 316 11.60 -14.32 -47.85
C ASP A 316 10.63 -13.13 -48.09
N SER A 317 9.32 -13.40 -47.99
CA SER A 317 8.28 -12.38 -48.18
C SER A 317 8.23 -11.30 -47.09
N TYR A 318 8.86 -11.52 -45.93
CA TYR A 318 8.85 -10.60 -44.79
C TYR A 318 10.13 -9.76 -44.70
N ALA A 319 11.21 -10.19 -45.34
CA ALA A 319 12.53 -9.56 -45.28
C ALA A 319 12.52 -8.05 -45.62
N GLY A 320 11.74 -7.65 -46.62
CA GLY A 320 11.58 -6.23 -46.98
C GLY A 320 10.95 -5.42 -45.85
N ALA A 321 9.84 -5.90 -45.30
CA ALA A 321 9.14 -5.24 -44.19
C ALA A 321 10.01 -5.20 -42.93
N ALA A 322 10.76 -6.26 -42.63
CA ALA A 322 11.70 -6.28 -41.52
C ALA A 322 12.84 -5.27 -41.70
N ASN A 323 13.44 -5.23 -42.89
CA ASN A 323 14.51 -4.30 -43.22
C ASN A 323 14.08 -2.83 -43.13
N ASP A 324 12.83 -2.50 -43.46
CA ASP A 324 12.34 -1.13 -43.38
C ASP A 324 11.87 -0.74 -41.98
N SER A 325 11.15 -1.60 -41.29
CA SER A 325 10.35 -1.20 -40.12
C SER A 325 11.00 -1.45 -38.76
N MET A 326 12.13 -2.17 -38.69
CA MET A 326 12.76 -2.57 -37.43
C MET A 326 14.26 -2.24 -37.40
N LEU A 327 14.80 -2.12 -36.19
CA LEU A 327 16.24 -2.05 -35.91
C LEU A 327 16.77 -3.45 -35.58
N THR A 328 18.06 -3.67 -35.78
CA THR A 328 18.74 -4.82 -35.15
C THR A 328 19.14 -4.49 -33.70
N VAL A 329 19.44 -5.52 -32.91
CA VAL A 329 20.03 -5.37 -31.56
C VAL A 329 21.27 -4.48 -31.57
N GLY A 330 22.17 -4.68 -32.54
CA GLY A 330 23.41 -3.89 -32.66
C GLY A 330 23.15 -2.41 -32.95
N GLU A 331 22.19 -2.13 -33.83
CA GLU A 331 21.84 -0.74 -34.16
C GLU A 331 21.15 -0.04 -32.98
N PHE A 332 20.31 -0.73 -32.22
CA PHE A 332 19.70 -0.17 -31.02
C PHE A 332 20.77 0.20 -29.97
N ASN A 333 21.76 -0.68 -29.72
CA ASN A 333 22.89 -0.37 -28.86
C ASN A 333 23.67 0.86 -29.34
N ALA A 334 24.02 0.91 -30.64
CA ALA A 334 24.73 2.06 -31.22
C ALA A 334 23.92 3.36 -31.11
N MET A 335 22.59 3.28 -31.21
CA MET A 335 21.69 4.42 -31.00
C MET A 335 21.76 4.93 -29.55
N LEU A 336 21.71 4.05 -28.55
CA LEU A 336 21.81 4.46 -27.14
C LEU A 336 23.13 5.17 -26.84
N GLU A 337 24.25 4.63 -27.32
CA GLU A 337 25.58 5.26 -27.20
C GLU A 337 25.61 6.67 -27.79
N GLN A 338 25.04 6.85 -28.99
CA GLN A 338 24.97 8.16 -29.62
C GLN A 338 24.07 9.14 -28.87
N LEU A 339 22.90 8.68 -28.40
CA LEU A 339 21.98 9.51 -27.61
C LEU A 339 22.65 9.97 -26.31
N TYR A 340 23.34 9.06 -25.62
CA TYR A 340 24.08 9.36 -24.40
C TYR A 340 25.22 10.36 -24.66
N ALA A 341 26.06 10.11 -25.67
CA ALA A 341 27.13 11.03 -26.07
C ALA A 341 26.61 12.44 -26.41
N ASN A 342 25.41 12.51 -26.99
CA ASN A 342 24.73 13.75 -27.32
C ASN A 342 23.93 14.36 -26.16
N GLN A 343 24.18 13.94 -24.91
CA GLN A 343 23.57 14.49 -23.68
C GLN A 343 22.05 14.31 -23.58
N TYR A 344 21.47 13.30 -24.23
CA TYR A 344 20.08 12.94 -23.94
C TYR A 344 19.96 12.28 -22.56
N ILE A 345 18.78 12.45 -21.94
CA ILE A 345 18.38 11.80 -20.69
C ILE A 345 16.97 11.24 -20.87
N LEU A 346 16.74 10.00 -20.47
CA LEU A 346 15.43 9.39 -20.45
C LEU A 346 14.56 10.06 -19.40
N ILE A 347 13.31 10.33 -19.77
CA ILE A 347 12.26 10.73 -18.83
C ILE A 347 11.03 9.85 -19.04
N ASP A 348 10.32 9.62 -17.94
CA ASP A 348 8.99 9.02 -17.97
C ASP A 348 8.03 9.87 -18.82
N SER A 349 7.23 9.25 -19.68
CA SER A 349 6.23 9.97 -20.48
C SER A 349 5.20 10.72 -19.63
N SER A 350 4.93 10.24 -18.41
CA SER A 350 4.04 10.90 -17.44
C SER A 350 4.60 12.22 -16.91
N ARG A 351 5.93 12.45 -16.96
CA ARG A 351 6.53 13.72 -16.51
C ARG A 351 6.21 14.90 -17.42
N ILE A 352 5.68 14.66 -18.63
CA ILE A 352 5.26 15.71 -19.59
C ILE A 352 4.04 16.47 -19.06
N TYR A 353 3.24 15.87 -18.19
CA TYR A 353 1.97 16.43 -17.74
C TYR A 353 1.77 16.35 -16.23
N THR A 354 0.92 17.23 -15.70
CA THR A 354 0.48 17.23 -14.31
C THR A 354 -0.73 16.32 -14.13
N GLU A 355 -1.10 16.01 -12.88
CA GLU A 355 -2.33 15.26 -12.57
C GLU A 355 -3.59 15.95 -13.11
N ASP A 356 -3.60 17.28 -13.12
CA ASP A 356 -4.62 18.13 -13.75
C ASP A 356 -4.57 18.14 -15.30
N ARG A 357 -3.79 17.24 -15.91
CA ARG A 357 -3.69 17.03 -17.37
C ARG A 357 -3.17 18.25 -18.14
N ARG A 358 -2.35 19.09 -17.49
CA ARG A 358 -1.68 20.25 -18.10
C ARG A 358 -0.22 19.94 -18.40
N LEU A 359 0.41 20.72 -19.28
CA LEU A 359 1.86 20.61 -19.47
C LEU A 359 2.58 20.89 -18.16
N ASN A 360 3.50 20.00 -17.83
CA ASN A 360 4.33 20.13 -16.65
C ASN A 360 5.66 20.82 -17.00
N GLU A 361 6.18 21.61 -16.06
CA GLU A 361 7.53 22.16 -16.18
C GLU A 361 8.54 21.08 -15.79
N LEU A 362 9.36 20.64 -16.76
CA LEU A 362 10.38 19.64 -16.50
C LEU A 362 11.57 20.24 -15.77
N GLN A 363 12.03 19.55 -14.73
CA GLN A 363 13.27 19.87 -14.03
C GLN A 363 14.33 18.84 -14.44
N LEU A 364 15.45 19.28 -15.01
CA LEU A 364 16.52 18.41 -15.52
C LEU A 364 17.89 18.82 -14.98
N PRO A 365 18.85 17.88 -14.91
CA PRO A 365 20.24 18.24 -14.71
C PRO A 365 20.72 19.21 -15.80
N PRO A 366 21.50 20.26 -15.45
CA PRO A 366 21.99 21.22 -16.42
C PRO A 366 22.71 20.56 -17.60
N GLY A 367 22.33 20.95 -18.83
CA GLY A 367 22.95 20.47 -20.07
C GLY A 367 22.36 19.18 -20.65
N LYS A 368 21.49 18.47 -19.92
CA LYS A 368 20.78 17.30 -20.44
C LYS A 368 19.56 17.70 -21.30
N LYS A 369 19.20 16.84 -22.26
CA LYS A 369 18.03 17.00 -23.14
C LYS A 369 17.05 15.84 -22.92
N PRO A 370 15.76 16.09 -22.65
CA PRO A 370 14.81 15.03 -22.33
C PRO A 370 14.44 14.21 -23.58
N LEU A 371 14.34 12.90 -23.38
CA LEU A 371 13.95 11.91 -24.38
C LEU A 371 12.93 10.94 -23.78
N VAL A 372 11.82 10.73 -24.49
CA VAL A 372 10.90 9.61 -24.25
C VAL A 372 11.13 8.56 -25.32
N LEU A 373 11.43 7.32 -24.91
CA LEU A 373 11.52 6.17 -25.79
C LEU A 373 10.25 5.34 -25.71
N VAL A 374 9.58 5.11 -26.85
CA VAL A 374 8.39 4.27 -26.94
C VAL A 374 8.69 2.97 -27.69
N LEU A 375 8.52 1.84 -27.02
CA LEU A 375 8.55 0.53 -27.67
C LEU A 375 7.17 0.21 -28.23
N GLU A 376 7.04 0.28 -29.56
CA GLU A 376 5.76 0.15 -30.23
C GLU A 376 5.41 -1.30 -30.56
N GLY A 377 4.31 -1.80 -29.98
CA GLY A 377 3.72 -3.08 -30.34
C GLY A 377 4.62 -4.27 -29.96
N LEU A 378 5.15 -4.25 -28.73
CA LEU A 378 6.00 -5.30 -28.15
C LEU A 378 5.19 -6.56 -27.75
N ASN A 379 4.31 -7.02 -28.63
CA ASN A 379 3.37 -8.12 -28.36
C ASN A 379 3.90 -9.49 -28.80
N TYR A 380 4.77 -9.54 -29.82
CA TYR A 380 5.29 -10.77 -30.47
C TYR A 380 4.23 -11.60 -31.22
N TYR A 381 3.62 -10.98 -32.23
CA TYR A 381 2.70 -11.62 -33.18
C TYR A 381 3.31 -12.81 -33.91
N ALA A 382 2.48 -13.72 -34.44
CA ALA A 382 2.94 -14.88 -35.20
C ALA A 382 3.91 -14.51 -36.32
N THR A 383 3.66 -13.42 -37.05
CA THR A 383 4.53 -12.92 -38.13
C THR A 383 5.95 -12.60 -37.69
N ARG A 384 6.16 -12.28 -36.40
CA ARG A 384 7.49 -12.00 -35.82
C ARG A 384 8.40 -13.22 -35.80
N ARG A 385 7.83 -14.42 -35.88
CA ARG A 385 8.59 -15.67 -35.94
C ARG A 385 9.42 -15.80 -37.21
N GLU A 386 9.02 -15.17 -38.31
CA GLU A 386 9.77 -15.16 -39.57
C GLU A 386 10.72 -13.96 -39.70
N THR A 387 10.51 -12.87 -38.97
CA THR A 387 11.33 -11.65 -39.11
C THR A 387 12.54 -11.57 -38.18
N GLY A 388 13.01 -12.71 -37.64
CA GLY A 388 14.20 -12.78 -36.79
C GLY A 388 14.07 -12.03 -35.45
N ASN A 389 12.85 -11.81 -34.98
CA ASN A 389 12.55 -11.21 -33.69
C ASN A 389 12.43 -12.28 -32.59
N CYS A 390 12.37 -11.81 -31.35
CA CYS A 390 12.00 -12.63 -30.20
C CYS A 390 10.56 -13.15 -30.31
N TRP A 391 10.29 -14.25 -29.61
CA TRP A 391 8.96 -14.89 -29.59
C TRP A 391 8.18 -14.52 -28.34
N ASN A 392 8.86 -14.37 -27.21
CA ASN A 392 8.26 -13.99 -25.93
C ASN A 392 9.23 -13.08 -25.15
N LEU A 393 8.70 -12.42 -24.11
CA LEU A 393 9.49 -12.05 -22.95
C LEU A 393 9.30 -13.11 -21.86
N VAL A 394 10.34 -13.39 -21.10
CA VAL A 394 10.31 -14.30 -19.95
C VAL A 394 11.05 -13.68 -18.77
N LEU A 395 10.86 -14.21 -17.57
CA LEU A 395 11.78 -13.96 -16.46
C LEU A 395 12.95 -14.96 -16.57
N ASP A 396 14.18 -14.46 -16.51
CA ASP A 396 15.36 -15.32 -16.41
C ASP A 396 15.59 -15.83 -14.98
N GLU A 397 16.65 -16.61 -14.78
CA GLU A 397 16.99 -17.19 -13.47
C GLU A 397 17.27 -16.12 -12.40
N GLY A 398 17.62 -14.89 -12.80
CA GLY A 398 17.83 -13.75 -11.92
C GLY A 398 16.54 -12.96 -11.63
N GLY A 399 15.42 -13.32 -12.25
CA GLY A 399 14.15 -12.59 -12.15
C GLY A 399 14.12 -11.32 -13.02
N GLU A 400 15.01 -11.20 -14.00
CA GLU A 400 15.02 -10.08 -14.95
C GLU A 400 14.26 -10.43 -16.23
N VAL A 401 13.71 -9.41 -16.90
CA VAL A 401 12.88 -9.60 -18.10
C VAL A 401 13.75 -9.81 -19.33
N SER A 402 13.84 -11.04 -19.80
CA SER A 402 14.72 -11.44 -20.91
C SER A 402 13.91 -11.83 -22.15
N ALA A 403 14.54 -11.71 -23.31
CA ALA A 403 13.94 -12.14 -24.57
C ALA A 403 14.07 -13.66 -24.72
N GLU A 404 13.07 -14.29 -25.33
CA GLU A 404 13.10 -15.73 -25.62
C GLU A 404 12.89 -15.99 -27.12
N TYR A 405 13.77 -16.78 -27.74
CA TYR A 405 13.69 -17.10 -29.18
C TYR A 405 14.41 -18.41 -29.53
N PRO A 406 14.06 -19.08 -30.64
CA PRO A 406 14.73 -20.31 -31.05
C PRO A 406 16.08 -20.05 -31.72
N ASP A 407 17.06 -20.87 -31.36
CA ASP A 407 18.33 -21.01 -32.06
C ASP A 407 18.16 -21.64 -33.46
N ALA A 408 19.27 -21.80 -34.19
CA ALA A 408 19.24 -22.42 -35.51
C ALA A 408 18.81 -23.91 -35.52
N SER A 409 18.86 -24.58 -34.36
CA SER A 409 18.43 -25.97 -34.16
C SER A 409 17.00 -26.09 -33.62
N GLY A 410 16.36 -24.97 -33.26
CA GLY A 410 15.03 -24.91 -32.67
C GLY A 410 14.99 -24.97 -31.14
N ASN A 411 16.12 -24.91 -30.44
CA ASN A 411 16.13 -24.81 -28.97
C ASN A 411 15.83 -23.37 -28.54
N MET A 412 15.00 -23.19 -27.53
CA MET A 412 14.72 -21.85 -26.99
C MET A 412 15.94 -21.32 -26.22
N ILE A 413 16.36 -20.10 -26.56
CA ILE A 413 17.37 -19.31 -25.86
C ILE A 413 16.64 -18.25 -25.05
N VAL A 414 17.09 -18.03 -23.82
CA VAL A 414 16.76 -16.85 -23.01
C VAL A 414 17.97 -15.92 -23.05
N ASP A 415 17.77 -14.68 -23.51
CA ASP A 415 18.84 -13.69 -23.71
C ASP A 415 18.39 -12.30 -23.25
N ARG A 416 19.08 -11.76 -22.23
CA ARG A 416 18.84 -10.41 -21.72
C ARG A 416 19.15 -9.33 -22.77
N GLY A 417 20.12 -9.58 -23.64
CA GLY A 417 20.52 -8.68 -24.74
C GLY A 417 19.69 -8.84 -26.02
N GLY A 418 18.71 -9.75 -26.04
CA GLY A 418 17.95 -10.08 -27.25
C GLY A 418 16.88 -9.05 -27.64
N GLU A 419 16.51 -8.14 -26.74
CA GLU A 419 15.45 -7.16 -26.95
C GLU A 419 15.78 -5.83 -26.25
N ALA A 420 15.15 -4.73 -26.70
CA ALA A 420 15.32 -3.39 -26.17
C ALA A 420 15.14 -3.29 -24.65
N ILE A 421 14.33 -4.16 -24.04
CA ILE A 421 14.09 -4.17 -22.58
C ILE A 421 15.40 -4.36 -21.82
N GLY A 422 16.04 -5.52 -21.94
CA GLY A 422 17.25 -5.83 -21.17
C GLY A 422 18.43 -4.96 -21.57
N ILE A 423 18.55 -4.62 -22.85
CA ILE A 423 19.60 -3.70 -23.33
C ILE A 423 19.48 -2.34 -22.64
N LEU A 424 18.28 -1.75 -22.57
CA LEU A 424 18.08 -0.44 -21.94
C LEU A 424 18.25 -0.52 -20.42
N ASP A 425 17.82 -1.62 -19.80
CA ASP A 425 17.99 -1.83 -18.38
C ASP A 425 19.47 -1.83 -17.98
N GLU A 426 20.29 -2.61 -18.68
CA GLU A 426 21.73 -2.70 -18.50
C GLU A 426 22.42 -1.37 -18.80
N PHE A 427 22.02 -0.69 -19.88
CA PHE A 427 22.60 0.60 -20.27
C PHE A 427 22.37 1.67 -19.20
N VAL A 428 21.15 1.78 -18.66
CA VAL A 428 20.85 2.72 -17.57
C VAL A 428 21.55 2.33 -16.27
N ALA A 429 21.71 1.04 -15.97
CA ALA A 429 22.47 0.60 -14.81
C ALA A 429 23.95 1.01 -14.90
N ALA A 430 24.54 0.94 -16.10
CA ALA A 430 25.91 1.37 -16.37
C ALA A 430 26.04 2.92 -16.44
N HIS A 431 24.99 3.60 -16.88
CA HIS A 431 24.94 5.05 -17.09
C HIS A 431 23.76 5.69 -16.34
N PRO A 432 23.80 5.78 -15.00
CA PRO A 432 22.68 6.31 -14.23
C PRO A 432 22.32 7.76 -14.58
N ASP A 433 23.28 8.54 -15.11
CA ASP A 433 23.04 9.92 -15.57
C ASP A 433 22.38 10.01 -16.96
N PHE A 434 22.13 8.87 -17.62
CA PHE A 434 21.29 8.76 -18.82
C PHE A 434 19.80 8.64 -18.49
N SER A 435 19.43 8.45 -17.22
CA SER A 435 18.05 8.24 -16.81
C SER A 435 17.67 9.19 -15.67
N LEU A 436 16.61 9.97 -15.88
CA LEU A 436 16.05 10.78 -14.80
C LEU A 436 15.21 9.88 -13.91
N ASP A 437 15.60 9.76 -12.64
CA ASP A 437 14.82 9.03 -11.62
C ASP A 437 14.53 7.58 -12.03
N GLY A 438 15.48 6.90 -12.66
CA GLY A 438 15.32 5.49 -13.08
C GLY A 438 14.37 5.26 -14.25
N ALA A 439 13.90 6.31 -14.94
CA ALA A 439 13.11 6.21 -16.16
C ALA A 439 13.73 5.28 -17.22
N LYS A 440 12.90 4.41 -17.81
CA LYS A 440 13.23 3.55 -18.94
C LYS A 440 12.52 4.04 -20.21
N GLY A 441 11.74 3.18 -20.84
CA GLY A 441 10.84 3.54 -21.93
C GLY A 441 9.37 3.27 -21.57
N THR A 442 8.49 3.67 -22.49
CA THR A 442 7.07 3.34 -22.44
C THR A 442 6.77 2.22 -23.45
N ILE A 443 6.23 1.11 -22.98
CA ILE A 443 5.86 -0.05 -23.80
C ILE A 443 4.41 0.12 -24.24
N SER A 444 4.17 0.23 -25.54
CA SER A 444 2.81 0.30 -26.06
C SER A 444 2.32 -1.07 -26.49
N LEU A 445 1.23 -1.52 -25.87
CA LEU A 445 0.68 -2.86 -26.07
C LEU A 445 -0.63 -2.83 -26.85
N THR A 446 -0.81 -3.85 -27.68
CA THR A 446 -2.13 -4.24 -28.20
C THR A 446 -2.69 -5.42 -27.40
N GLY A 447 -3.91 -5.87 -27.73
CA GLY A 447 -4.43 -7.16 -27.26
C GLY A 447 -4.60 -8.19 -28.38
N TYR A 448 -4.19 -7.85 -29.61
CA TYR A 448 -4.31 -8.76 -30.76
C TYR A 448 -3.32 -9.92 -30.63
N GLU A 449 -3.82 -11.15 -30.79
CA GLU A 449 -3.10 -12.43 -30.63
C GLU A 449 -2.54 -12.76 -29.24
N CYS A 450 -2.07 -11.78 -28.45
CA CYS A 450 -1.29 -12.02 -27.23
C CYS A 450 -0.87 -10.74 -26.48
N VAL A 451 -0.32 -10.93 -25.28
CA VAL A 451 0.51 -9.97 -24.53
C VAL A 451 1.88 -10.60 -24.28
N PHE A 452 2.97 -9.94 -24.70
CA PHE A 452 4.35 -10.44 -24.55
C PHE A 452 4.61 -11.87 -25.06
N GLY A 453 3.88 -12.29 -26.10
CA GLY A 453 3.96 -13.61 -26.71
C GLY A 453 2.95 -14.61 -26.17
N TYR A 454 2.38 -14.34 -24.99
CA TYR A 454 1.41 -15.18 -24.29
C TYR A 454 -0.04 -14.88 -24.68
N VAL A 455 -0.80 -15.94 -24.93
CA VAL A 455 -2.25 -15.85 -25.10
C VAL A 455 -2.87 -15.72 -23.70
N THR A 456 -3.35 -14.54 -23.35
CA THR A 456 -3.91 -14.23 -22.03
C THR A 456 -5.43 -14.37 -21.97
N ASP A 457 -6.10 -14.41 -23.12
CA ASP A 457 -7.55 -14.48 -23.24
C ASP A 457 -7.98 -15.44 -24.35
N GLN A 458 -9.16 -16.04 -24.21
CA GLN A 458 -9.59 -17.14 -25.07
C GLN A 458 -9.74 -16.74 -26.54
N ASP A 459 -10.22 -15.53 -26.82
CA ASP A 459 -10.43 -15.03 -28.17
C ASP A 459 -9.11 -14.64 -28.87
N GLN A 460 -8.06 -14.32 -28.10
CA GLN A 460 -6.72 -14.15 -28.64
C GLN A 460 -6.17 -15.45 -29.24
N LEU A 461 -6.57 -16.62 -28.71
CA LEU A 461 -6.15 -17.92 -29.26
C LEU A 461 -6.65 -18.11 -30.69
N ASP A 462 -7.89 -17.68 -30.97
CA ASP A 462 -8.48 -17.77 -32.31
C ASP A 462 -7.72 -16.87 -33.28
N ASP A 463 -7.48 -15.61 -32.89
CA ASP A 463 -6.69 -14.65 -33.66
C ASP A 463 -5.27 -15.17 -33.92
N ARG A 464 -4.60 -15.70 -32.89
CA ARG A 464 -3.25 -16.27 -32.97
C ARG A 464 -3.19 -17.47 -33.91
N ASN A 465 -4.17 -18.38 -33.82
CA ASN A 465 -4.21 -19.57 -34.66
C ASN A 465 -4.53 -19.24 -36.12
N GLN A 466 -5.38 -18.24 -36.37
CA GLN A 466 -5.58 -17.72 -37.71
C GLN A 466 -4.29 -17.13 -38.28
N ALA A 467 -3.61 -16.28 -37.51
CA ALA A 467 -2.34 -15.69 -37.91
C ALA A 467 -1.26 -16.76 -38.17
N LEU A 468 -1.13 -17.77 -37.31
CA LEU A 468 -0.20 -18.89 -37.55
C LEU A 468 -0.52 -19.61 -38.86
N GLN A 469 -1.78 -19.93 -39.12
CA GLN A 469 -2.21 -20.61 -40.34
C GLN A 469 -1.94 -19.77 -41.60
N ASP A 470 -2.25 -18.46 -41.56
CA ASP A 470 -2.02 -17.54 -42.67
C ASP A 470 -0.53 -17.43 -43.04
N ASN A 471 0.35 -17.73 -42.09
CA ASN A 471 1.80 -17.75 -42.27
C ASN A 471 2.38 -19.19 -42.36
N GLY A 472 1.54 -20.20 -42.60
CA GLY A 472 1.98 -21.58 -42.83
C GLY A 472 2.52 -22.31 -41.59
N MET A 473 2.26 -21.79 -40.40
CA MET A 473 2.68 -22.36 -39.11
C MET A 473 1.57 -23.22 -38.48
N ALA A 474 1.99 -24.17 -37.64
CA ALA A 474 1.06 -25.01 -36.90
C ALA A 474 0.30 -24.20 -35.85
N ALA A 475 -1.02 -24.44 -35.75
CA ALA A 475 -1.85 -23.90 -34.69
C ALA A 475 -1.40 -24.42 -33.31
N VAL A 476 -1.58 -23.59 -32.29
CA VAL A 476 -1.35 -23.92 -30.89
C VAL A 476 -2.68 -24.33 -30.25
N SER A 477 -2.63 -25.32 -29.36
CA SER A 477 -3.78 -25.74 -28.54
C SER A 477 -3.48 -25.41 -27.09
N LEU A 478 -4.31 -24.56 -26.48
CA LEU A 478 -4.23 -24.16 -25.08
C LEU A 478 -5.55 -24.49 -24.38
N THR A 479 -5.44 -24.99 -23.16
CA THR A 479 -6.57 -25.16 -22.24
C THR A 479 -6.85 -23.86 -21.48
N GLY A 480 -7.98 -23.79 -20.77
CA GLY A 480 -8.27 -22.64 -19.90
C GLY A 480 -7.25 -22.47 -18.76
N ASP A 481 -6.65 -23.57 -18.30
CA ASP A 481 -5.59 -23.55 -17.29
C ASP A 481 -4.30 -22.96 -17.87
N ASP A 482 -3.95 -23.32 -19.11
CA ASP A 482 -2.78 -22.75 -19.81
C ASP A 482 -2.94 -21.24 -20.02
N ILE A 483 -4.13 -20.78 -20.40
CA ILE A 483 -4.42 -19.34 -20.56
C ILE A 483 -4.33 -18.61 -19.21
N THR A 484 -4.77 -19.26 -18.13
CA THR A 484 -4.66 -18.69 -16.77
C THR A 484 -3.19 -18.58 -16.34
N ALA A 485 -2.38 -19.60 -16.60
CA ALA A 485 -0.94 -19.57 -16.35
C ALA A 485 -0.22 -18.52 -17.19
N ASN A 486 -0.57 -18.40 -18.49
CA ASN A 486 -0.07 -17.34 -19.37
C ASN A 486 -0.37 -15.94 -18.84
N ARG A 487 -1.60 -15.72 -18.33
CA ARG A 487 -2.00 -14.45 -17.73
C ARG A 487 -1.16 -14.13 -16.49
N GLN A 488 -0.90 -15.12 -15.63
CA GLN A 488 -0.02 -14.95 -14.48
C GLN A 488 1.40 -14.60 -14.92
N GLN A 489 1.96 -15.31 -15.91
CA GLN A 489 3.31 -15.03 -16.39
C GLN A 489 3.44 -13.62 -16.98
N ALA A 490 2.45 -13.17 -17.75
CA ALA A 490 2.40 -11.81 -18.26
C ALA A 490 2.29 -10.77 -17.14
N GLN A 491 1.51 -11.05 -16.08
CA GLN A 491 1.41 -10.18 -14.91
C GLN A 491 2.77 -10.03 -14.20
N GLU A 492 3.48 -11.14 -13.95
CA GLU A 492 4.79 -11.11 -13.29
C GLU A 492 5.83 -10.30 -14.09
N ILE A 493 5.81 -10.42 -15.42
CA ILE A 493 6.65 -9.61 -16.31
C ILE A 493 6.27 -8.12 -16.21
N ILE A 494 4.98 -7.79 -16.24
CA ILE A 494 4.49 -6.40 -16.12
C ILE A 494 4.91 -5.80 -14.78
N ASP A 495 4.78 -6.55 -13.69
CA ASP A 495 5.11 -6.09 -12.35
C ASP A 495 6.62 -5.84 -12.23
N ARG A 496 7.45 -6.72 -12.79
CA ARG A 496 8.91 -6.51 -12.86
C ARG A 496 9.28 -5.29 -13.70
N LEU A 497 8.63 -5.09 -14.86
CA LEU A 497 8.84 -3.92 -15.71
C LEU A 497 8.48 -2.62 -14.98
N LYS A 498 7.33 -2.56 -14.31
CA LYS A 498 6.94 -1.38 -13.51
C LYS A 498 7.93 -1.10 -12.40
N MET A 499 8.33 -2.14 -11.66
CA MET A 499 9.28 -2.00 -10.55
C MET A 499 10.63 -1.45 -11.03
N THR A 500 11.05 -1.75 -12.26
CA THR A 500 12.33 -1.30 -12.82
C THR A 500 12.25 0.00 -13.62
N GLY A 501 11.10 0.70 -13.59
CA GLY A 501 10.93 2.03 -14.18
C GLY A 501 10.36 2.06 -15.60
N TRP A 502 9.81 0.94 -16.11
CA TRP A 502 9.08 0.93 -17.37
C TRP A 502 7.63 1.39 -17.19
N LEU A 503 7.14 2.14 -18.18
CA LEU A 503 5.74 2.56 -18.26
C LEU A 503 5.00 1.81 -19.36
N PHE A 504 3.67 1.88 -19.33
CA PHE A 504 2.80 1.25 -20.31
C PHE A 504 1.92 2.27 -21.05
N ALA A 505 1.59 1.94 -22.28
CA ALA A 505 0.70 2.68 -23.16
C ALA A 505 -0.22 1.73 -23.92
N SER A 506 -1.36 2.24 -24.39
CA SER A 506 -2.21 1.50 -25.31
C SER A 506 -1.80 1.78 -26.76
N SER A 507 -1.74 0.76 -27.60
CA SER A 507 -1.75 0.90 -29.07
C SER A 507 -3.08 0.46 -29.67
N THR A 508 -4.16 0.71 -28.93
CA THR A 508 -5.50 0.13 -29.14
C THR A 508 -5.49 -1.40 -29.03
N TYR A 509 -6.64 -2.06 -28.97
CA TYR A 509 -6.70 -3.52 -28.92
C TYR A 509 -6.25 -4.14 -30.24
N GLY A 510 -6.89 -3.76 -31.35
CA GLY A 510 -6.68 -4.35 -32.67
C GLY A 510 -5.66 -3.62 -33.54
N PHE A 511 -4.86 -2.71 -32.98
CA PHE A 511 -3.94 -1.84 -33.72
C PHE A 511 -4.65 -1.02 -34.82
N ILE A 512 -5.83 -0.46 -34.48
CA ILE A 512 -6.73 0.15 -35.47
C ILE A 512 -6.28 1.56 -35.88
N ASP A 513 -6.58 1.91 -37.14
CA ASP A 513 -6.47 3.27 -37.65
C ASP A 513 -7.62 4.14 -37.13
N ALA A 514 -7.46 4.75 -35.95
CA ALA A 514 -8.53 5.50 -35.27
C ALA A 514 -9.20 6.57 -36.15
N ARG A 515 -8.45 7.24 -37.03
CA ARG A 515 -8.99 8.29 -37.92
C ARG A 515 -10.08 7.76 -38.83
N ASN A 516 -9.93 6.53 -39.32
CA ASN A 516 -10.82 5.90 -40.29
C ASN A 516 -11.88 4.98 -39.65
N GLN A 517 -12.06 5.04 -38.32
CA GLN A 517 -13.02 4.20 -37.60
C GLN A 517 -14.19 5.00 -37.04
N THR A 518 -15.34 4.35 -36.88
CA THR A 518 -16.51 4.95 -36.23
C THR A 518 -16.29 5.07 -34.72
N MET A 519 -17.10 5.90 -34.06
CA MET A 519 -17.10 6.00 -32.60
C MET A 519 -17.32 4.64 -31.95
N GLU A 520 -18.32 3.88 -32.41
CA GLU A 520 -18.68 2.57 -31.84
C GLU A 520 -17.52 1.58 -31.94
N ARG A 521 -16.77 1.60 -33.06
CA ARG A 521 -15.60 0.73 -33.21
C ARG A 521 -14.47 1.14 -32.27
N ILE A 522 -14.20 2.43 -32.10
CA ILE A 522 -13.19 2.92 -31.15
C ILE A 522 -13.59 2.55 -29.71
N GLN A 523 -14.86 2.72 -29.35
CA GLN A 523 -15.37 2.36 -28.03
C GLN A 523 -15.21 0.86 -27.76
N ALA A 524 -15.64 0.01 -28.70
CA ALA A 524 -15.52 -1.43 -28.57
C ALA A 524 -14.05 -1.89 -28.49
N ASP A 525 -13.16 -1.34 -29.32
CA ASP A 525 -11.74 -1.67 -29.31
C ASP A 525 -11.05 -1.22 -28.01
N THR A 526 -11.35 0.00 -27.56
CA THR A 526 -10.79 0.56 -26.32
C THR A 526 -11.29 -0.21 -25.10
N GLN A 527 -12.60 -0.49 -25.01
CA GLN A 527 -13.16 -1.24 -23.89
C GLN A 527 -12.57 -2.65 -23.83
N LYS A 528 -12.38 -3.30 -24.98
CA LYS A 528 -11.73 -4.61 -25.03
C LYS A 528 -10.27 -4.55 -24.55
N TRP A 529 -9.53 -3.50 -24.93
CA TRP A 529 -8.18 -3.27 -24.41
C TRP A 529 -8.18 -3.12 -22.89
N LEU A 530 -9.08 -2.30 -22.33
CA LEU A 530 -9.21 -2.09 -20.89
C LEU A 530 -9.58 -3.38 -20.14
N ASP A 531 -10.51 -4.17 -20.68
CA ASP A 531 -11.03 -5.37 -20.04
C ASP A 531 -10.04 -6.54 -20.05
N GLN A 532 -9.05 -6.53 -20.94
CA GLN A 532 -8.03 -7.59 -21.08
C GLN A 532 -6.65 -7.08 -20.68
N VAL A 533 -6.02 -6.25 -21.53
CA VAL A 533 -4.65 -5.75 -21.34
C VAL A 533 -4.59 -4.77 -20.15
N GLY A 534 -5.57 -3.87 -20.05
CA GLY A 534 -5.65 -2.87 -18.98
C GLY A 534 -5.79 -3.48 -17.57
N LYS A 535 -6.40 -4.67 -17.44
CA LYS A 535 -6.44 -5.40 -16.17
C LYS A 535 -5.06 -5.90 -15.72
N LEU A 536 -4.13 -6.10 -16.65
CA LEU A 536 -2.76 -6.52 -16.36
C LEU A 536 -1.86 -5.30 -16.08
N THR A 537 -1.92 -4.31 -16.97
CA THR A 537 -1.07 -3.11 -16.87
C THR A 537 -1.54 -2.11 -15.81
N GLY A 538 -2.79 -2.18 -15.37
CA GLY A 538 -3.44 -1.07 -14.68
C GLY A 538 -3.73 0.10 -15.64
N PRO A 539 -4.20 1.25 -15.12
CA PRO A 539 -4.53 2.42 -15.93
C PRO A 539 -3.28 2.97 -16.63
N VAL A 540 -3.45 3.41 -17.88
CA VAL A 540 -2.37 4.02 -18.68
C VAL A 540 -2.80 5.38 -19.20
N GLY A 541 -1.91 6.37 -19.09
CA GLY A 541 -2.18 7.74 -19.53
C GLY A 541 -1.83 8.02 -21.00
N PHE A 542 -1.16 7.11 -21.68
CA PHE A 542 -0.64 7.32 -23.04
C PHE A 542 -1.35 6.41 -24.05
N LEU A 543 -2.01 7.04 -25.04
CA LEU A 543 -2.49 6.40 -26.26
C LEU A 543 -1.48 6.61 -27.40
N ASN A 544 -0.83 5.51 -27.79
CA ASN A 544 0.03 5.44 -28.96
C ASN A 544 -0.81 5.15 -30.21
N TYR A 545 -1.06 6.15 -31.08
CA TYR A 545 -1.85 5.93 -32.28
C TYR A 545 -1.12 5.02 -33.27
N PRO A 546 -1.70 3.85 -33.62
CA PRO A 546 -1.13 2.97 -34.63
C PRO A 546 -0.88 3.69 -35.95
N ASN A 547 0.31 3.49 -36.51
CA ASN A 547 0.75 4.10 -37.77
C ASN A 547 0.63 5.65 -37.83
N GLY A 548 0.53 6.32 -36.67
CA GLY A 548 0.43 7.77 -36.59
C GLY A 548 -0.94 8.35 -36.98
N SER A 549 -1.98 7.53 -37.10
CA SER A 549 -3.30 7.99 -37.54
C SER A 549 -4.10 8.63 -36.41
N PHE A 550 -3.71 9.86 -36.05
CA PHE A 550 -4.24 10.57 -34.91
C PHE A 550 -5.60 11.24 -35.16
N LEU A 551 -6.33 11.43 -34.06
CA LEU A 551 -7.54 12.26 -34.00
C LEU A 551 -7.18 13.62 -33.40
N THR A 552 -7.78 14.71 -33.89
CA THR A 552 -7.58 16.02 -33.28
C THR A 552 -8.27 16.08 -31.92
N GLY A 553 -7.74 16.84 -30.96
CA GLY A 553 -8.29 16.89 -29.60
C GLY A 553 -9.74 17.39 -29.49
N SER A 554 -10.26 18.05 -30.53
CA SER A 554 -11.66 18.50 -30.64
C SER A 554 -12.60 17.47 -31.29
N ASP A 555 -12.07 16.35 -31.79
CA ASP A 555 -12.88 15.26 -32.33
C ASP A 555 -13.66 14.59 -31.19
N GLU A 556 -14.95 14.33 -31.36
CA GLU A 556 -15.79 13.68 -30.34
C GLU A 556 -15.19 12.34 -29.89
N ARG A 557 -14.56 11.60 -30.80
CA ARG A 557 -13.86 10.33 -30.51
C ARG A 557 -12.64 10.55 -29.61
N ALA A 558 -11.90 11.63 -29.82
CA ALA A 558 -10.78 12.00 -28.96
C ALA A 558 -11.26 12.47 -27.58
N ILE A 559 -12.36 13.23 -27.53
CA ILE A 559 -12.99 13.65 -26.27
C ILE A 559 -13.38 12.43 -25.42
N TRP A 560 -14.06 11.46 -26.04
CA TRP A 560 -14.41 10.22 -25.36
C TRP A 560 -13.19 9.44 -24.87
N LEU A 561 -12.11 9.35 -25.66
CA LEU A 561 -10.85 8.73 -25.24
C LEU A 561 -10.23 9.43 -24.03
N LYS A 562 -10.31 10.77 -23.93
CA LYS A 562 -9.85 11.50 -22.74
C LYS A 562 -10.64 11.13 -21.49
N GLU A 563 -11.96 10.93 -21.62
CA GLU A 563 -12.82 10.47 -20.52
C GLU A 563 -12.46 9.07 -20.03
N GLN A 564 -11.82 8.25 -20.88
CA GLN A 564 -11.31 6.92 -20.49
C GLN A 564 -9.97 6.96 -19.75
N GLY A 565 -9.41 8.15 -19.48
CA GLY A 565 -8.17 8.31 -18.72
C GLY A 565 -6.94 8.67 -19.56
N PHE A 566 -6.99 8.61 -20.89
CA PHE A 566 -5.87 9.02 -21.75
C PHE A 566 -5.61 10.54 -21.70
N ILE A 567 -4.33 10.91 -21.61
CA ILE A 567 -3.84 12.30 -21.47
C ILE A 567 -2.88 12.64 -22.60
N LEU A 568 -1.90 11.75 -22.82
CA LEU A 568 -0.88 11.87 -23.85
C LEU A 568 -1.31 11.06 -25.09
N PHE A 569 -1.17 11.66 -26.26
CA PHE A 569 -1.58 11.10 -27.54
C PHE A 569 -0.43 11.19 -28.54
N GLY A 570 0.00 10.04 -29.06
CA GLY A 570 1.24 9.94 -29.83
C GLY A 570 0.98 9.61 -31.30
N GLY A 571 1.28 10.53 -32.21
CA GLY A 571 1.32 10.26 -33.64
C GLY A 571 2.72 9.97 -34.16
N LEU A 572 2.89 9.87 -35.48
CA LEU A 572 4.20 9.75 -36.12
C LEU A 572 4.56 11.08 -36.80
N GLY A 573 5.80 11.52 -36.59
CA GLY A 573 6.33 12.74 -37.21
C GLY A 573 7.83 12.65 -37.45
N THR A 574 8.37 13.65 -38.15
CA THR A 574 9.81 13.77 -38.45
C THR A 574 10.53 14.79 -37.56
N THR A 575 9.77 15.48 -36.70
CA THR A 575 10.24 16.50 -35.76
C THR A 575 9.66 16.24 -34.38
N ALA A 576 10.30 16.75 -33.34
CA ALA A 576 9.71 16.78 -32.01
C ALA A 576 8.66 17.91 -31.90
N TYR A 577 7.45 17.60 -32.34
CA TYR A 577 6.28 18.46 -32.21
C TYR A 577 5.49 18.09 -30.95
N LEU A 578 5.06 19.11 -30.21
CA LEU A 578 4.19 18.98 -29.06
C LEU A 578 3.08 20.02 -29.15
N TYR A 579 1.85 19.60 -28.87
CA TYR A 579 0.68 20.46 -28.75
C TYR A 579 -0.05 20.16 -27.45
N ALA A 580 -0.44 21.19 -26.71
CA ALA A 580 -1.26 21.07 -25.52
C ALA A 580 -2.56 21.86 -25.68
N GLY A 581 -3.68 21.14 -25.64
CA GLY A 581 -5.03 21.68 -25.59
C GLY A 581 -5.69 21.41 -24.24
N GLU A 582 -7.02 21.48 -24.21
CA GLU A 582 -7.82 21.17 -23.02
C GLU A 582 -7.82 19.66 -22.76
N ASP A 583 -7.06 19.25 -21.74
CA ASP A 583 -6.86 17.87 -21.29
C ASP A 583 -6.32 16.91 -22.37
N TYR A 584 -5.68 17.48 -23.39
CA TYR A 584 -5.18 16.77 -24.56
C TYR A 584 -3.76 17.22 -24.87
N ILE A 585 -2.79 16.33 -24.68
CA ILE A 585 -1.41 16.61 -25.05
C ILE A 585 -1.04 15.66 -26.19
N TYR A 586 -0.70 16.23 -27.34
CA TYR A 586 -0.27 15.49 -28.51
C TYR A 586 1.23 15.64 -28.72
N VAL A 587 1.88 14.54 -29.07
CA VAL A 587 3.29 14.48 -29.42
C VAL A 587 3.50 13.73 -30.72
N ASP A 588 4.41 14.24 -31.55
CA ASP A 588 4.96 13.47 -32.66
C ASP A 588 6.07 12.55 -32.15
N LYS A 589 5.95 11.26 -32.46
CA LYS A 589 7.03 10.29 -32.23
C LYS A 589 7.83 10.14 -33.51
N THR A 590 9.14 10.26 -33.42
CA THR A 590 10.04 9.98 -34.55
C THR A 590 10.33 8.47 -34.60
N PRO A 591 9.92 7.75 -35.66
CA PRO A 591 10.25 6.34 -35.79
C PRO A 591 11.74 6.16 -36.08
N ILE A 592 12.40 5.26 -35.36
CA ILE A 592 13.79 4.87 -35.61
C ILE A 592 13.80 3.40 -36.04
N ASN A 593 14.20 3.17 -37.28
CA ASN A 593 14.18 1.86 -37.96
C ASN A 593 15.08 1.91 -39.21
N GLY A 594 15.26 0.77 -39.88
CA GLY A 594 16.12 0.71 -41.07
C GLY A 594 15.76 1.73 -42.17
N PHE A 595 14.47 1.98 -42.41
CA PHE A 595 14.04 2.96 -43.41
C PHE A 595 14.44 4.38 -43.02
N THR A 596 14.16 4.78 -41.79
CA THR A 596 14.48 6.13 -41.29
C THR A 596 15.98 6.37 -41.18
N LEU A 597 16.77 5.34 -40.80
CA LEU A 597 18.23 5.42 -40.80
C LEU A 597 18.80 5.64 -42.21
N ARG A 598 18.28 4.93 -43.23
CA ARG A 598 18.65 5.16 -44.64
C ARG A 598 18.22 6.54 -45.15
N ASN A 599 17.14 7.09 -44.61
CA ASN A 599 16.54 8.36 -45.01
C ASN A 599 16.71 9.45 -43.94
N ALA A 600 17.83 9.43 -43.21
CA ALA A 600 18.05 10.22 -42.00
C ALA A 600 17.79 11.73 -42.16
N ALA A 601 18.11 12.30 -43.33
CA ALA A 601 17.86 13.70 -43.62
C ALA A 601 16.36 14.05 -43.64
N SER A 602 15.52 13.19 -44.23
CA SER A 602 14.06 13.38 -44.30
C SER A 602 13.39 13.29 -42.93
N TYR A 603 13.97 12.51 -42.02
CA TYR A 603 13.51 12.34 -40.63
C TYR A 603 14.26 13.23 -39.63
N GLN A 604 15.14 14.11 -40.14
CA GLN A 604 15.93 15.07 -39.36
C GLN A 604 16.69 14.42 -38.18
N LEU A 605 17.21 13.20 -38.39
CA LEU A 605 17.82 12.41 -37.31
C LEU A 605 19.12 13.01 -36.76
N SER A 606 19.77 13.91 -37.51
CA SER A 606 21.01 14.58 -37.09
C SER A 606 20.87 15.42 -35.81
N ARG A 607 19.63 15.77 -35.40
CA ARG A 607 19.38 16.40 -34.11
C ARG A 607 19.54 15.43 -32.93
N LEU A 608 19.30 14.13 -33.17
CA LEU A 608 19.39 13.05 -32.20
C LEU A 608 20.78 12.40 -32.20
N PHE A 609 21.25 11.96 -33.37
CA PHE A 609 22.48 11.20 -33.55
C PHE A 609 22.96 11.14 -35.02
N ASP A 610 24.19 10.66 -35.24
CA ASP A 610 24.67 10.33 -36.59
C ASP A 610 24.13 8.95 -37.02
N ALA A 611 23.15 8.95 -37.92
CA ALA A 611 22.54 7.73 -38.44
C ALA A 611 23.53 6.80 -39.17
N GLY A 612 24.64 7.34 -39.70
CA GLY A 612 25.68 6.53 -40.34
C GLY A 612 26.50 5.69 -39.36
N LEU A 613 26.58 6.11 -38.10
CA LEU A 613 27.20 5.35 -37.00
C LEU A 613 26.25 4.32 -36.39
N VAL A 614 24.94 4.52 -36.56
CA VAL A 614 23.90 3.61 -36.08
C VAL A 614 23.60 2.52 -37.11
N TYR A 615 23.50 2.85 -38.40
CA TYR A 615 23.11 1.90 -39.45
C TYR A 615 24.18 0.84 -39.75
N ASP A 616 23.84 -0.44 -39.53
CA ASP A 616 24.77 -1.55 -39.75
C ASP A 616 24.74 -2.05 -41.21
N ARG A 617 25.68 -1.56 -42.01
CA ARG A 617 25.86 -1.96 -43.43
C ARG A 617 26.41 -3.36 -43.62
N ASN A 618 26.99 -3.97 -42.59
CA ASN A 618 27.57 -5.31 -42.69
C ASN A 618 26.50 -6.40 -42.52
N VAL A 619 25.46 -6.07 -41.78
CA VAL A 619 24.36 -6.99 -41.45
C VAL A 619 23.16 -6.80 -42.37
N ARG A 620 22.83 -5.55 -42.77
CA ARG A 620 21.67 -5.27 -43.62
C ARG A 620 21.91 -5.59 -45.10
N PRO A 621 20.85 -5.97 -45.85
CA PRO A 621 20.95 -6.17 -47.29
C PRO A 621 21.34 -4.86 -48.00
N ARG A 622 22.09 -5.02 -49.10
CA ARG A 622 22.67 -3.90 -49.87
C ARG A 622 21.66 -3.18 -50.75
#